data_AF-A0AAF0UFL6-F1
#
_entry.id   AF-A0AAF0UFL6-F1
#
_cell.length_a   1.000
_cell.length_b   1.000
_cell.length_c   1.000
_cell.angle_alpha   90.00
_cell.angle_beta   90.00
_cell.angle_gamma   90.00
#
_symmetry.space_group_name_H-M   'P 1'
#
loop_
_entity.id
_entity.type
_entity.pdbx_description
1 polymer ?
#
loop_
_entity_poly.entity_id
_entity_poly.type
_entity_poly.pdbx_seq_one_letter_code
_entity_poly.pdbx_strand_id
1 'polypeptide(L)' 'MKFRVTDRMTDAQTVKTKKNKDMAKFKVCFSRYLHTRYVSDFEKTDKLKQLLPSCLSV' A
#
# COMPACT_ATOMS: atom_id res chain seq x y z
N MET A 1 4.05 -9.28 -12.85
CA MET A 1 3.40 -9.00 -11.55
C MET A 1 2.91 -7.56 -11.56
N LYS A 2 1.61 -7.34 -11.77
CA LYS A 2 1.01 -6.00 -11.88
C LYS A 2 0.29 -5.72 -10.56
N PHE A 3 0.78 -4.77 -9.76
CA PHE A 3 0.02 -4.23 -8.63
C PHE A 3 -1.06 -3.33 -9.23
N ARG A 4 -2.19 -3.94 -9.61
CA ARG A 4 -3.41 -3.22 -9.92
C ARG A 4 -4.14 -3.11 -8.60
N VAL A 5 -4.34 -1.88 -8.12
CA VAL A 5 -5.41 -1.62 -7.15
C VAL A 5 -6.65 -2.24 -7.77
N THR A 6 -7.08 -3.38 -7.24
CA THR A 6 -8.17 -4.16 -7.84
C THR A 6 -9.34 -3.20 -8.01
N ASP A 7 -9.89 -3.13 -9.22
CA ASP A 7 -10.93 -2.26 -9.78
C ASP A 7 -12.14 -1.89 -8.89
N ARG A 8 -12.26 -2.44 -7.68
CA ARG A 8 -13.33 -2.14 -6.72
C ARG A 8 -13.00 -0.99 -5.78
N MET A 9 -11.87 -0.32 -5.95
CA MET A 9 -11.18 0.40 -4.87
C MET A 9 -10.84 1.84 -5.26
N THR A 10 -11.85 2.55 -5.71
CA THR A 10 -11.90 4.02 -5.79
C THR A 10 -12.00 4.69 -4.41
N ASP A 11 -12.32 3.92 -3.35
CA ASP A 11 -12.56 4.39 -1.97
C ASP A 11 -11.36 4.20 -1.00
N ALA A 12 -10.16 3.92 -1.51
CA ALA A 12 -8.99 3.92 -0.63
C ALA A 12 -8.77 5.36 -0.13
N GLN A 13 -8.89 5.59 1.18
CA GLN A 13 -8.74 6.93 1.75
C GLN A 13 -7.27 7.30 1.98
N THR A 14 -6.44 6.33 2.38
CA THR A 14 -5.05 6.59 2.78
C THR A 14 -4.24 5.30 2.67
N VAL A 15 -2.98 5.43 2.26
CA VAL A 15 -2.03 4.32 2.26
C VAL A 15 -0.81 4.69 3.09
N LYS A 16 -0.63 4.02 4.23
CA LYS A 16 0.53 4.21 5.11
C LYS A 16 1.50 3.05 4.96
N THR A 17 2.78 3.36 4.78
CA THR A 17 3.83 2.34 4.74
C THR A 17 4.63 2.35 6.04
N LYS A 18 4.65 1.23 6.77
CA LYS A 18 5.51 1.05 7.96
C LYS A 18 6.64 0.08 7.65
N LYS A 19 7.89 0.54 7.69
CA LYS A 19 9.07 -0.33 7.57
C LYS A 19 9.38 -0.93 8.95
N ASN A 20 9.47 -2.26 9.03
CA ASN A 20 10.06 -3.02 10.14
C ASN A 20 11.42 -3.58 9.69
N LYS A 21 12.17 -4.19 10.61
CA LYS A 21 13.56 -4.66 10.41
C LYS A 21 13.73 -5.54 9.16
N ASP A 22 12.82 -6.48 8.95
CA ASP A 22 12.93 -7.48 7.86
C ASP A 22 11.75 -7.43 6.88
N MET A 23 10.80 -6.50 7.08
CA MET A 23 9.52 -6.52 6.38
C MET A 23 8.85 -5.15 6.41
N ALA A 24 8.23 -4.76 5.30
CA ALA A 24 7.38 -3.59 5.19
C ALA A 24 5.90 -3.98 5.32
N LYS A 25 5.13 -3.17 6.04
CA LYS A 25 3.67 -3.27 6.13
C LYS A 25 3.04 -2.12 5.33
N PHE A 26 2.28 -2.46 4.30
CA PHE A 26 1.39 -1.53 3.62
C PHE A 26 0.03 -1.57 4.28
N LYS A 27 -0.36 -0.47 4.89
CA LYS A 27 -1.65 -0.29 5.54
C LYS A 27 -2.52 0.56 4.64
N VAL A 28 -3.59 -0.02 4.11
CA VAL A 28 -4.56 0.66 3.27
C VAL A 28 -5.83 0.86 4.08
N CYS A 29 -6.16 2.13 4.34
CA CYS A 29 -7.39 2.52 5.03
C CYS A 29 -8.53 2.68 4.03
N PHE A 30 -9.61 1.95 4.27
CA PHE A 30 -10.92 2.18 3.67
C PHE A 30 -11.85 2.81 4.69
N SER A 31 -13.00 3.30 4.23
CA SER A 31 -14.04 3.89 5.09
C SER A 31 -14.49 2.97 6.23
N ARG A 32 -14.41 1.64 6.06
CA ARG A 32 -14.86 0.66 7.07
C ARG A 32 -13.77 -0.29 7.59
N TYR A 33 -12.66 -0.46 6.88
CA TYR A 33 -11.69 -1.50 7.19
C TYR A 33 -10.26 -1.04 6.97
N LEU A 34 -9.35 -1.56 7.79
CA LEU A 34 -7.91 -1.42 7.61
C LEU A 34 -7.33 -2.71 7.04
N HIS A 35 -6.92 -2.68 5.78
CA HIS A 35 -6.22 -3.82 5.20
C HIS A 35 -4.71 -3.67 5.36
N THR A 36 -4.04 -4.73 5.79
CA THR A 36 -2.58 -4.74 5.94
C THR A 36 -1.98 -5.80 5.04
N ARG A 37 -1.06 -5.40 4.17
CA ARG A 37 -0.23 -6.30 3.37
C ARG A 37 1.21 -6.26 3.85
N TYR A 38 1.79 -7.44 4.00
CA TYR A 38 3.17 -7.65 4.36
C TYR A 38 4.01 -7.90 3.11
N VAL A 39 5.14 -7.21 3.02
CA VAL A 39 6.10 -7.34 1.93
C VAL A 39 7.48 -7.49 2.56
N SER A 40 8.15 -8.61 2.32
CA SER A 40 9.53 -8.86 2.80
C SER A 40 10.57 -8.13 1.96
N ASP A 41 10.32 -7.96 0.65
CA ASP A 41 11.25 -7.30 -0.26
C ASP A 41 11.19 -5.78 -0.21
N PHE A 42 12.27 -5.15 0.22
CA PHE A 42 12.39 -3.69 0.27
C PHE A 42 12.42 -3.04 -1.11
N GLU A 43 13.07 -3.64 -2.11
CA GLU A 43 13.06 -3.09 -3.48
C GLU A 43 11.65 -3.08 -4.09
N LYS A 44 10.88 -4.14 -3.84
CA LYS A 44 9.49 -4.22 -4.30
C LYS A 44 8.63 -3.18 -3.60
N THR A 45 8.95 -2.86 -2.34
CA THR A 45 8.26 -1.85 -1.53
C THR A 45 8.46 -0.45 -2.12
N ASP A 46 9.68 -0.06 -2.47
CA ASP A 46 9.95 1.28 -3.02
C ASP A 46 9.37 1.46 -4.43
N LYS A 47 9.38 0.41 -5.26
CA LYS A 47 8.63 0.39 -6.53
C LYS A 47 7.12 0.51 -6.31
N LEU A 48 6.58 -0.14 -5.29
CA LEU A 48 5.15 -0.05 -4.95
C LEU A 48 4.76 1.37 -4.55
N LYS A 49 5.61 2.06 -3.78
CA LYS A 49 5.39 3.45 -3.40
C LYS A 49 5.28 4.38 -4.61
N GLN A 50 6.09 4.16 -5.64
CA GLN A 50 6.02 4.93 -6.88
C GLN A 50 4.75 4.65 -7.70
N LEU A 51 4.19 3.45 -7.59
CA LEU A 51 2.96 3.07 -8.30
C LEU A 51 1.69 3.59 -7.62
N LEU A 52 1.76 3.99 -6.35
CA LEU A 52 0.62 4.55 -5.65
C LEU A 52 0.36 5.98 -6.16
N PRO A 53 -0.89 6.30 -6.54
CA PRO A 53 -1.22 7.65 -6.98
C PRO A 53 -1.00 8.62 -5.82
N SER A 54 -0.24 9.69 -6.07
CA SER A 54 0.06 10.77 -5.13
C SER A 54 -1.18 11.50 -4.60
N CYS A 55 -2.35 11.25 -5.20
CA CYS A 55 -3.67 11.70 -4.76
C CYS A 55 -4.13 11.05 -3.44
N LEU A 56 -3.56 9.90 -3.08
CA LEU A 56 -3.81 9.23 -1.82
C LEU A 56 -2.79 9.74 -0.81
N SER A 57 -3.24 10.41 0.25
CA SER A 57 -2.36 10.96 1.29
C SER A 57 -1.45 9.84 1.83
N VAL A 58 -0.14 10.02 1.73
CA VAL A 58 0.91 9.10 2.20
C VAL A 58 1.30 9.41 3.65
#